data_AF-A0A9D2DS79-F1
#
_entry.id   AF-A0A9D2DS79-F1
#
_cell.length_a   1.000
_cell.length_b   1.000
_cell.length_c   1.000
_cell.angle_alpha   90.00
_cell.angle_beta   90.00
_cell.angle_gamma   90.00
#
_symmetry.space_group_name_H-M   'P 1'
#
loop_
_entity.id
_entity.type
_entity.pdbx_description
1 polymer ?
#
loop_
_entity_poly.entity_id
_entity_poly.type
_entity_poly.pdbx_seq_one_letter_code
_entity_poly.pdbx_strand_id
1 'polypeptide(L)'
;MAEKRTTYKIQDVGGIGEVKIADEVVAMIAGLAATEVEGVASMGGNITNELVSKLGMKSLSKGVKVTVLEGVVTVDLTLNIEFGKNILETSKKVQDKVKTSIENMTGLEVADVNIRIASVDMENEKGK
;
A
#
# COMPACT_ATOMS: atom_id res chain seq x y z
N MET A 1 -23.98 6.28 -7.52
CA MET A 1 -23.80 6.42 -6.07
C MET A 1 -22.41 6.98 -5.85
N ALA A 2 -22.26 8.20 -5.33
CA ALA A 2 -20.95 8.80 -5.13
C ALA A 2 -20.28 8.10 -3.94
N GLU A 3 -19.16 7.39 -4.19
CA GLU A 3 -18.32 6.84 -3.13
C GLU A 3 -17.90 7.98 -2.19
N LYS A 4 -18.23 7.87 -0.90
CA LYS A 4 -17.80 8.82 0.11
C LYS A 4 -16.28 8.78 0.21
N ARG A 5 -15.61 9.75 -0.39
CA ARG A 5 -14.16 9.96 -0.24
C ARG A 5 -13.89 10.59 1.11
N THR A 6 -13.17 9.90 1.98
CA THR A 6 -12.77 10.45 3.27
C THR A 6 -11.46 11.20 3.09
N THR A 7 -11.44 12.49 3.42
CA THR A 7 -10.26 13.34 3.25
C THR A 7 -9.74 13.83 4.60
N TYR A 8 -8.43 13.77 4.80
CA TYR A 8 -7.76 14.11 6.05
C TYR A 8 -6.96 15.40 5.87
N LYS A 9 -7.07 16.31 6.85
CA LYS A 9 -6.36 17.58 6.86
C LYS A 9 -4.95 17.37 7.41
N ILE A 10 -3.93 17.83 6.70
CA ILE A 10 -2.52 17.58 7.06
C ILE A 10 -1.83 18.85 7.50
N GLN A 11 -2.15 19.99 6.86
CA GLN A 11 -1.59 21.29 7.21
C GLN A 11 -2.65 22.38 7.06
N ASP A 12 -2.70 23.27 8.06
CA ASP A 12 -3.43 24.55 8.03
C ASP A 12 -2.39 25.67 7.98
N VAL A 13 -2.13 26.21 6.80
CA VAL A 13 -1.19 27.32 6.66
C VAL A 13 -2.01 28.60 6.80
N GLY A 14 -2.12 29.09 8.05
CA GLY A 14 -3.03 30.17 8.48
C GLY A 14 -3.40 31.21 7.41
N GLY A 15 -4.53 30.99 6.74
CA GLY A 15 -5.12 31.91 5.76
C GLY A 15 -4.74 31.69 4.28
N ILE A 16 -3.85 30.74 3.95
CA ILE A 16 -3.36 30.47 2.58
C ILE A 16 -4.04 29.24 1.95
N GLY A 17 -4.70 28.40 2.76
CA GLY A 17 -5.46 27.23 2.32
C GLY A 17 -5.26 26.02 3.21
N GLU A 18 -6.03 24.97 2.94
CA GLU A 18 -5.93 23.67 3.63
C GLU A 18 -5.54 22.57 2.64
N VAL A 19 -4.60 21.71 3.04
CA VAL A 19 -4.22 20.52 2.26
C VAL A 19 -4.96 19.32 2.82
N LYS A 20 -5.71 18.65 1.95
CA LYS A 20 -6.45 17.43 2.26
C LYS A 20 -5.96 16.26 1.42
N ILE A 21 -5.71 15.12 2.05
CA ILE A 21 -5.40 13.87 1.36
C ILE A 21 -6.55 12.89 1.51
N ALA A 22 -6.96 12.28 0.41
CA ALA A 22 -7.96 11.22 0.44
C ALA A 22 -7.36 9.89 0.94
N ASP A 23 -8.18 9.10 1.62
CA ASP A 23 -7.91 7.68 1.95
C ASP A 23 -7.34 6.88 0.77
N GLU A 24 -7.90 7.05 -0.42
CA GLU A 24 -7.47 6.42 -1.67
C GLU A 24 -6.00 6.72 -2.00
N VAL A 25 -5.52 7.93 -1.71
CA VAL A 25 -4.13 8.34 -1.97
C VAL A 25 -3.16 7.65 -1.01
N VAL A 26 -3.55 7.51 0.27
CA VAL A 26 -2.74 6.78 1.26
C VAL A 26 -2.64 5.29 0.87
N ALA A 27 -3.75 4.71 0.40
CA ALA A 27 -3.76 3.33 -0.10
C ALA A 27 -2.84 3.15 -1.32
N MET A 28 -2.81 4.12 -2.24
CA MET A 28 -1.88 4.08 -3.38
C MET A 28 -0.42 4.14 -2.96
N ILE A 29 -0.07 5.02 -2.02
CA ILE A 29 1.30 5.12 -1.50
C ILE A 29 1.73 3.78 -0.88
N ALA A 30 0.84 3.17 -0.08
CA ALA A 30 1.09 1.88 0.54
C ALA A 30 1.25 0.75 -0.50
N GLY A 31 0.38 0.72 -1.51
CA GLY A 31 0.44 -0.28 -2.57
C GLY A 31 1.72 -0.19 -3.40
N LEU A 32 2.06 1.02 -3.85
CA LEU A 32 3.30 1.30 -4.57
C LEU A 32 4.52 0.88 -3.75
N ALA A 33 4.59 1.35 -2.50
CA ALA A 33 5.68 1.03 -1.59
C ALA A 33 5.82 -0.48 -1.36
N ALA A 34 4.72 -1.22 -1.25
CA ALA A 34 4.74 -2.67 -1.09
C ALA A 34 5.25 -3.39 -2.35
N THR A 35 4.85 -2.95 -3.54
CA THR A 35 5.29 -3.55 -4.82
C THR A 35 6.73 -3.24 -5.19
N GLU A 36 7.35 -2.22 -4.60
CA GLU A 36 8.77 -1.89 -4.79
C GLU A 36 9.72 -2.81 -4.01
N VAL A 37 9.21 -3.59 -3.06
CA VAL A 37 10.04 -4.45 -2.22
C VAL A 37 10.36 -5.75 -2.95
N GLU A 38 11.65 -6.06 -3.08
CA GLU A 38 12.11 -7.36 -3.59
C GLU A 38 11.52 -8.53 -2.79
N GLY A 39 11.00 -9.52 -3.50
CA GLY A 39 10.28 -10.65 -2.91
C GLY A 39 8.77 -10.53 -2.96
N VAL A 40 8.22 -9.36 -3.31
CA VAL A 40 6.78 -9.20 -3.54
C VAL A 40 6.49 -9.43 -5.02
N ALA A 41 5.84 -10.55 -5.34
CA ALA A 41 5.44 -10.90 -6.70
C ALA A 41 4.24 -10.03 -7.15
N SER A 42 3.23 -9.93 -6.29
CA SER A 42 2.03 -9.11 -6.53
C SER A 42 1.27 -8.82 -5.24
N MET A 43 0.31 -7.92 -5.29
CA MET A 43 -0.67 -7.70 -4.22
C MET A 43 -2.00 -8.43 -4.50
N GLY A 44 -2.79 -8.59 -3.44
CA GLY A 44 -4.09 -9.25 -3.48
C GLY A 44 -5.01 -8.66 -4.55
N GLY A 45 -5.52 -9.53 -5.44
CA GLY A 45 -6.23 -9.12 -6.65
C GLY A 45 -5.37 -9.15 -7.93
N ASN A 46 -4.17 -9.77 -7.88
CA ASN A 46 -3.22 -9.92 -8.99
C ASN A 46 -2.63 -8.59 -9.48
N ILE A 47 -2.36 -7.67 -8.57
CA ILE A 47 -1.71 -6.39 -8.91
C ILE A 47 -0.20 -6.61 -8.89
N THR A 48 0.43 -6.70 -10.06
CA THR A 48 1.89 -6.72 -10.21
C THR A 48 2.44 -5.31 -10.45
N ASN A 49 3.74 -5.10 -10.22
CA ASN A 49 4.42 -3.83 -10.50
C ASN A 49 4.21 -3.34 -11.96
N GLU A 50 4.15 -4.26 -12.93
CA GLU A 50 3.85 -3.93 -14.33
C GLU A 50 2.41 -3.42 -14.53
N LEU A 51 1.47 -3.99 -13.80
CA LEU A 51 0.05 -3.63 -13.86
C LEU A 51 -0.23 -2.34 -13.08
N VAL A 52 0.55 -2.00 -12.04
CA VAL A 52 0.39 -0.74 -11.29
C VAL A 52 0.51 0.50 -12.18
N SER A 53 1.41 0.46 -13.17
CA SER A 53 1.59 1.57 -14.13
C SER A 53 0.45 1.71 -15.16
N LYS A 54 -0.33 0.64 -15.38
CA LYS A 54 -1.40 0.56 -16.40
C LYS A 54 -2.80 0.54 -15.80
N LEU A 55 -2.94 0.19 -14.54
CA LEU A 55 -4.20 0.15 -13.81
C LEU A 55 -4.53 1.56 -13.29
N GLY A 56 -5.61 2.15 -13.78
CA GLY A 56 -6.13 3.42 -13.27
C GLY A 56 -6.45 3.37 -11.76
N MET A 57 -6.51 4.56 -11.13
CA MET A 57 -6.62 4.81 -9.67
C MET A 57 -7.51 3.83 -8.88
N LYS A 58 -8.65 3.40 -9.43
CA LYS A 58 -9.61 2.52 -8.74
C LYS A 58 -9.15 1.07 -8.52
N SER A 59 -8.18 0.58 -9.28
CA SER A 59 -7.73 -0.81 -9.17
C SER A 59 -6.56 -0.98 -8.21
N LEU A 60 -5.81 0.09 -7.93
CA LEU A 60 -4.63 0.10 -7.04
C LEU A 60 -4.96 -0.04 -5.55
N SER A 61 -6.20 0.29 -5.16
CA SER A 61 -6.70 0.07 -3.81
C SER A 61 -7.14 -1.38 -3.54
N LYS A 62 -7.16 -2.26 -4.55
CA LYS A 62 -7.49 -3.67 -4.32
C LYS A 62 -6.29 -4.37 -3.66
N GLY A 63 -6.54 -5.00 -2.51
CA GLY A 63 -5.49 -5.64 -1.71
C GLY A 63 -4.84 -4.72 -0.66
N VAL A 64 -5.24 -3.45 -0.59
CA VAL A 64 -4.84 -2.50 0.45
C VAL A 64 -6.09 -1.93 1.12
N LYS A 65 -6.19 -2.10 2.43
CA LYS A 65 -7.20 -1.40 3.23
C LYS A 65 -6.48 -0.43 4.14
N VAL A 66 -6.87 0.84 4.07
CA VAL A 66 -6.34 1.88 4.96
C VAL A 66 -7.46 2.36 5.87
N THR A 67 -7.15 2.44 7.15
CA THR A 67 -8.00 3.10 8.15
C THR A 67 -7.19 4.25 8.73
N VAL A 68 -7.76 5.44 8.74
CA VAL A 68 -7.14 6.60 9.38
C VAL A 68 -8.07 7.07 10.48
N LEU A 69 -7.55 7.14 11.70
CA LEU A 69 -8.26 7.61 12.88
C LEU A 69 -7.40 8.68 13.54
N GLU A 70 -7.93 9.90 13.66
CA GLU A 70 -7.27 11.00 14.37
C GLU A 70 -5.82 11.29 13.93
N GLY A 71 -5.52 11.10 12.64
CA GLY A 71 -4.17 11.31 12.07
C GLY A 71 -3.23 10.11 12.18
N VAL A 72 -3.69 9.02 12.79
CA VAL A 72 -2.99 7.74 12.89
C VAL A 72 -3.52 6.78 11.83
N VAL A 73 -2.61 6.14 11.09
CA VAL A 73 -2.90 5.25 9.97
C VAL A 73 -2.63 3.81 10.36
N THR A 74 -3.59 2.95 10.06
CA THR A 74 -3.46 1.50 10.07
C THR A 74 -3.63 0.98 8.64
N VAL A 75 -2.71 0.13 8.20
CA VAL A 75 -2.69 -0.43 6.84
C VAL A 75 -2.80 -1.95 6.91
N ASP A 76 -3.75 -2.53 6.19
CA ASP A 76 -3.83 -3.96 5.93
C ASP A 76 -3.47 -4.24 4.47
N LEU A 77 -2.42 -5.04 4.27
CA LEU A 77 -1.90 -5.43 2.97
C LEU A 77 -2.14 -6.91 2.73
N THR A 78 -2.55 -7.26 1.52
CA THR A 78 -2.55 -8.64 1.05
C THR A 78 -1.47 -8.78 -0.02
N LEU A 79 -0.51 -9.69 0.18
CA LEU A 79 0.65 -9.87 -0.69
C LEU A 79 0.75 -11.31 -1.19
N ASN A 80 1.29 -11.45 -2.39
CA ASN A 80 1.79 -12.69 -2.95
C ASN A 80 3.32 -12.59 -2.99
N ILE A 81 4.00 -13.56 -2.40
CA ILE A 81 5.45 -13.55 -2.22
C ILE A 81 6.09 -14.45 -3.26
N GLU A 82 7.22 -14.03 -3.83
CA GLU A 82 7.98 -14.87 -4.77
C GLU A 82 8.51 -16.14 -4.10
N PHE A 83 8.48 -17.26 -4.81
CA PHE A 83 9.06 -18.50 -4.32
C PHE A 83 10.55 -18.36 -4.02
N GLY A 84 11.01 -19.04 -2.96
CA GLY A 84 12.41 -19.01 -2.53
C GLY A 84 12.80 -17.77 -1.71
N LYS A 85 11.89 -16.82 -1.48
CA LYS A 85 12.13 -15.66 -0.60
C LYS A 85 11.66 -15.93 0.83
N ASN A 86 12.36 -15.33 1.80
CA ASN A 86 11.98 -15.45 3.20
C ASN A 86 10.79 -14.53 3.50
N ILE A 87 9.62 -15.13 3.72
CA ILE A 87 8.37 -14.41 3.99
C ILE A 87 8.51 -13.41 5.15
N LEU A 88 9.20 -13.78 6.23
CA LEU A 88 9.34 -12.92 7.40
C LEU A 88 10.23 -11.70 7.10
N GLU A 89 11.35 -11.93 6.42
CA GLU A 89 12.27 -10.85 6.02
C GLU A 89 11.62 -9.90 5.02
N THR A 90 10.99 -10.44 3.97
CA THR A 90 10.29 -9.64 2.97
C THR A 90 9.13 -8.87 3.59
N SER A 91 8.33 -9.50 4.45
CA SER A 91 7.23 -8.81 5.16
C SER A 91 7.75 -7.65 5.99
N LYS A 92 8.85 -7.84 6.74
CA LYS A 92 9.45 -6.77 7.54
C LYS A 92 9.91 -5.60 6.67
N LYS A 93 10.58 -5.89 5.53
CA LYS A 93 10.97 -4.85 4.56
C LYS A 93 9.77 -4.09 4.01
N VAL A 94 8.67 -4.79 3.73
CA VAL A 94 7.41 -4.15 3.30
C VAL A 94 6.85 -3.25 4.40
N GLN A 95 6.80 -3.72 5.65
CA GLN A 95 6.32 -2.89 6.77
C GLN A 95 7.13 -1.60 6.91
N ASP A 96 8.45 -1.71 6.93
CA ASP A 96 9.35 -0.56 7.09
C ASP A 96 9.20 0.43 5.91
N LYS A 97 9.16 -0.09 4.68
CA LYS A 97 9.03 0.72 3.47
C LYS A 97 7.67 1.43 3.40
N VAL A 98 6.57 0.72 3.69
CA VAL A 98 5.21 1.28 3.66
C VAL A 98 5.05 2.36 4.73
N LYS A 99 5.51 2.07 5.96
CA LYS A 99 5.50 3.05 7.06
C LYS A 99 6.24 4.32 6.67
N THR A 100 7.49 4.18 6.24
CA THR A 100 8.36 5.31 5.87
C THR A 100 7.76 6.13 4.73
N SER A 101 7.20 5.48 3.70
CA SER A 101 6.60 6.18 2.56
C SER A 101 5.36 6.98 2.95
N ILE A 102 4.47 6.43 3.78
CA ILE A 102 3.26 7.15 4.22
C ILE A 102 3.64 8.34 5.10
N GLU A 103 4.50 8.13 6.10
CA GLU A 103 4.92 9.19 7.02
C GLU A 103 5.63 10.34 6.27
N ASN A 104 6.55 10.02 5.35
CA ASN A 104 7.28 11.04 4.60
C ASN A 104 6.43 11.80 3.58
N MET A 105 5.47 11.14 2.92
CA MET A 105 4.67 11.76 1.86
C MET A 105 3.43 12.49 2.40
N THR A 106 2.87 12.01 3.50
CA THR A 106 1.60 12.51 4.04
C THR A 106 1.73 13.18 5.40
N GLY A 107 2.84 13.01 6.11
CA GLY A 107 2.99 13.52 7.48
C GLY A 107 2.05 12.89 8.51
N LEU A 108 1.31 11.84 8.14
CA LEU A 108 0.47 11.06 9.05
C LEU A 108 1.32 10.02 9.78
N GLU A 109 0.97 9.70 11.03
CA GLU A 109 1.66 8.68 11.82
C GLU A 109 1.15 7.28 11.47
N VAL A 110 2.03 6.29 11.30
CA VAL A 110 1.62 4.90 11.02
C VAL A 110 1.81 4.05 12.27
N ALA A 111 0.70 3.58 12.84
CA ALA A 111 0.70 2.69 14.00
C ALA A 111 1.03 1.25 13.60
N ASP A 112 0.28 0.70 12.64
CA ASP A 112 0.33 -0.71 12.30
C ASP A 112 0.31 -0.93 10.78
N VAL A 113 1.16 -1.85 10.33
CA VAL A 113 1.16 -2.38 8.96
C VAL A 113 1.00 -3.90 9.04
N ASN A 114 -0.23 -4.35 8.82
CA ASN A 114 -0.60 -5.76 8.85
C ASN A 114 -0.40 -6.37 7.46
N ILE A 115 0.30 -7.50 7.39
CA ILE A 115 0.55 -8.20 6.14
C ILE A 115 -0.12 -9.57 6.19
N ARG A 116 -0.97 -9.82 5.19
CA ARG A 116 -1.56 -11.13 4.91
C ARG A 116 -0.92 -11.71 3.66
N ILE A 117 -0.37 -12.91 3.77
CA ILE A 117 0.12 -13.66 2.60
C ILE A 117 -1.05 -14.42 1.99
N ALA A 118 -1.40 -14.10 0.74
CA ALA A 118 -2.47 -14.77 0.00
C ALA A 118 -1.96 -16.00 -0.74
N SER A 119 -0.81 -15.91 -1.40
CA SER A 119 -0.15 -17.06 -2.03
C SER A 119 1.36 -16.87 -2.10
N VAL A 120 2.06 -17.96 -2.40
CA VAL A 120 3.44 -17.92 -2.87
C VAL A 120 3.40 -18.09 -4.38
N ASP A 121 3.95 -17.14 -5.11
CA ASP A 121 4.11 -17.23 -6.55
C ASP A 121 5.25 -18.20 -6.83
N MET A 122 4.87 -19.44 -7.07
CA MET A 122 5.76 -20.40 -7.69
C MET A 122 5.86 -19.94 -9.13
N GLU A 123 6.92 -19.20 -9.47
CA GLU A 123 7.33 -19.08 -10.85
C GLU A 123 7.53 -20.52 -11.29
N ASN A 124 6.48 -21.08 -11.94
CA ASN A 124 6.56 -22.38 -12.55
C ASN A 124 7.86 -22.34 -13.35
N GLU A 125 8.69 -23.37 -13.18
CA GLU A 125 9.50 -23.87 -14.29
C GLU A 125 8.72 -23.56 -15.55
N LYS A 126 9.15 -22.55 -16.33
CA LYS A 126 8.51 -22.24 -17.60
C LYS A 126 8.54 -23.56 -18.33
N GLY A 127 7.38 -24.19 -18.43
CA GLY A 127 7.26 -25.52 -18.98
C GLY A 127 7.54 -25.46 -20.46
N LYS A 128 8.84 -25.54 -20.81
CA LYS A 128 9.48 -26.21 -21.94
C LYS A 128 10.91 -25.71 -22.12
#